data_AF-A0A8T4S8H4-F1
#
_entry.id   AF-A0A8T4S8H4-F1
#
_cell.length_a   1.000
_cell.length_b   1.000
_cell.length_c   1.000
_cell.angle_alpha   90.00
_cell.angle_beta   90.00
_cell.angle_gamma   90.00
#
_symmetry.space_group_name_H-M   'P 1'
#
loop_
_entity.id
_entity.type
_entity.pdbx_description
1 polymer ?
#
loop_
_entity_poly.entity_id
_entity_poly.type
_entity_poly.pdbx_seq_one_letter_code
_entity_poly.pdbx_strand_id
1 'polypeptide(L)'
;MKLKNIGNKLFTLFVLLVFVLGTIPLAFASEDENKSNSGLGIGLGAIANEEASAAVDIQIDTQIEAAVQTEVAAETNTEAASSFEARVKNCIARVTKNHPKADEARIEKFCRKHIELKMKINEKIGEKKEKIKEIKGDIKELDEKRKENLREFKQKLAEKNKDINEYRLRTLAKVAEKNEKIAKMAENLNEKGLEVYTHLSEKAKQWCNDNAEQCEKRIKNWKLEKAKDKRKIAKEKLDKIEERYIKAKEKFEDAEKKYKEQKDQFSEVKEKLKACKNDNPSEECKQLQQLAVEKAKRVVQHSIELLTNHLEKIKERINENENIADEEVTKITTEIDAQIKLLSELSARVEAAKTKDEIKSLAKGIQDIWRNYKHKAESHALNVANAKILGVVERSEKVEDKFQCVLNQLESEGKDTAEIDALVERYNTMITSARENYAKARESFKNAIELRTSKNLTSVEIEQVIKLNKEGKAEQDSAKAAVKNAHEVVKEIVKAIKENGGDLDSCSKAVDKELENEDVQEVVTENNVALDEEITAENKGD
;
A
#
# COMPACT_ATOMS: atom_id res chain seq x y z
N MET A 1 14.00 -22.45 -6.21
CA MET A 1 14.40 -21.43 -5.21
C MET A 1 15.22 -20.36 -5.92
N LYS A 2 14.86 -19.07 -5.77
CA LYS A 2 15.52 -17.86 -6.31
C LYS A 2 15.40 -17.55 -7.83
N LEU A 3 14.19 -17.24 -8.29
CA LEU A 3 13.94 -16.39 -9.47
C LEU A 3 12.79 -15.42 -9.15
N LYS A 4 13.01 -14.51 -8.20
CA LYS A 4 11.98 -13.54 -7.79
C LYS A 4 12.69 -12.26 -7.33
N ASN A 5 13.30 -11.52 -8.26
CA ASN A 5 13.69 -10.09 -8.09
C ASN A 5 14.33 -9.40 -9.32
N ILE A 6 14.08 -9.86 -10.55
CA ILE A 6 14.70 -9.26 -11.76
C ILE A 6 13.83 -8.14 -12.37
N GLY A 7 12.52 -8.11 -12.10
CA GLY A 7 11.58 -7.16 -12.74
C GLY A 7 11.76 -5.69 -12.37
N ASN A 8 12.15 -5.37 -11.13
CA ASN A 8 12.37 -3.96 -10.72
C ASN A 8 13.77 -3.44 -11.05
N LYS A 9 14.76 -4.31 -11.29
CA LYS A 9 16.13 -3.87 -11.63
C LYS A 9 16.30 -3.52 -13.11
N LEU A 10 15.52 -4.13 -14.02
CA LEU A 10 15.57 -3.77 -15.45
C LEU A 10 14.96 -2.39 -15.75
N PHE A 11 13.93 -1.97 -15.01
CA PHE A 11 13.28 -0.67 -15.24
C PHE A 11 14.11 0.52 -14.71
N THR A 12 14.84 0.34 -13.60
CA THR A 12 15.79 1.35 -13.10
C THR A 12 17.05 1.42 -13.98
N LEU A 13 17.48 0.30 -14.58
CA LEU A 13 18.51 0.27 -15.63
C LEU A 13 18.05 1.00 -16.90
N PHE A 14 16.76 1.01 -17.22
CA PHE A 14 16.17 1.69 -18.37
C PHE A 14 16.22 3.22 -18.27
N VAL A 15 16.06 3.78 -17.05
CA VAL A 15 16.23 5.22 -16.81
C VAL A 15 17.72 5.60 -16.78
N LEU A 16 18.59 4.71 -16.30
CA LEU A 16 20.05 4.93 -16.27
C LEU A 16 20.73 4.81 -17.64
N LEU A 17 20.33 3.87 -18.51
CA LEU A 17 20.93 3.69 -19.85
C LEU A 17 20.63 4.85 -20.81
N VAL A 18 19.49 5.54 -20.63
CA VAL A 18 19.15 6.76 -21.38
C VAL A 18 19.87 8.00 -20.81
N PHE A 19 20.42 7.94 -19.60
CA PHE A 19 21.30 8.99 -19.03
C PHE A 19 22.76 8.90 -19.53
N VAL A 20 23.21 7.77 -20.13
CA VAL A 20 24.58 7.59 -20.66
C VAL A 20 24.78 8.18 -22.08
N LEU A 21 23.96 9.16 -22.46
CA LEU A 21 24.27 10.11 -23.52
C LEU A 21 24.65 11.49 -22.97
N GLY A 22 24.76 11.66 -21.64
CA GLY A 22 24.86 12.98 -21.00
C GLY A 22 25.95 13.21 -19.95
N THR A 23 26.76 12.23 -19.51
CA THR A 23 27.70 12.50 -18.39
C THR A 23 29.05 11.79 -18.50
N ILE A 24 30.11 12.60 -18.54
CA ILE A 24 31.50 12.24 -18.20
C ILE A 24 31.63 12.43 -16.68
N PRO A 25 32.17 11.47 -15.91
CA PRO A 25 32.25 11.59 -14.45
C PRO A 25 33.49 12.35 -13.97
N LEU A 26 33.30 13.27 -13.03
CA LEU A 26 34.31 13.76 -12.07
C LEU A 26 33.85 13.35 -10.66
N ALA A 27 34.81 12.92 -9.84
CA ALA A 27 34.64 12.13 -8.62
C ALA A 27 34.53 12.97 -7.30
N PHE A 28 34.58 12.25 -6.16
CA PHE A 28 34.71 12.60 -4.72
C PHE A 28 33.37 12.51 -3.92
N ALA A 29 33.10 11.51 -3.07
CA ALA A 29 33.65 11.11 -1.74
C ALA A 29 33.35 12.15 -0.64
N SER A 30 32.86 11.89 0.60
CA SER A 30 32.60 10.71 1.46
C SER A 30 31.83 11.17 2.73
N GLU A 31 31.10 10.25 3.41
CA GLU A 31 30.90 10.01 4.89
C GLU A 31 30.99 11.16 5.93
N ASP A 32 30.35 11.17 7.11
CA ASP A 32 29.28 10.39 7.76
C ASP A 32 28.88 11.13 9.08
N GLU A 33 27.83 10.63 9.74
CA GLU A 33 27.15 11.13 10.96
C GLU A 33 27.97 11.11 12.28
N ASN A 34 27.59 11.88 13.32
CA ASN A 34 26.68 11.46 14.41
C ASN A 34 26.76 12.29 15.72
N LYS A 35 25.68 12.24 16.53
CA LYS A 35 25.41 13.03 17.77
C LYS A 35 25.55 12.24 19.09
N SER A 36 25.96 12.99 20.13
CA SER A 36 25.59 13.06 21.58
C SER A 36 24.55 12.07 22.18
N ASN A 37 24.42 11.77 23.48
CA ASN A 37 25.14 11.95 24.78
C ASN A 37 24.17 11.33 25.84
N SER A 38 24.66 10.73 26.95
CA SER A 38 23.81 10.27 28.07
C SER A 38 24.57 10.33 29.40
N GLY A 39 23.96 10.86 30.46
CA GLY A 39 24.58 11.08 31.77
C GLY A 39 23.79 10.54 32.97
N LEU A 40 24.58 10.27 34.03
CA LEU A 40 24.36 10.35 35.50
C LEU A 40 23.13 9.68 36.15
N GLY A 41 23.18 9.16 37.38
CA GLY A 41 24.18 9.25 38.46
C GLY A 41 23.53 8.91 39.81
N ILE A 42 24.33 8.46 40.76
CA ILE A 42 24.02 7.62 41.93
C ILE A 42 23.88 8.42 43.24
N GLY A 43 22.98 7.95 44.14
CA GLY A 43 23.27 7.62 45.55
C GLY A 43 23.38 8.71 46.63
N LEU A 44 22.93 8.36 47.84
CA LEU A 44 23.35 8.98 49.10
C LEU A 44 23.22 7.97 50.25
N GLY A 45 24.20 7.94 51.14
CA GLY A 45 24.21 7.15 52.37
C GLY A 45 24.85 7.91 53.53
N ALA A 46 24.43 7.50 54.75
CA ALA A 46 25.04 7.64 56.09
C ALA A 46 25.23 9.09 56.63
N ILE A 47 25.26 9.42 57.93
CA ILE A 47 25.81 8.78 59.15
C ILE A 47 25.08 9.44 60.39
N ALA A 48 24.45 8.70 61.32
CA ALA A 48 24.79 8.45 62.75
C ALA A 48 25.47 9.61 63.55
N ASN A 49 25.27 9.88 64.85
CA ASN A 49 24.96 9.01 65.99
C ASN A 49 24.71 9.88 67.27
N GLU A 50 23.46 10.06 67.69
CA GLU A 50 23.08 10.34 69.10
C GLU A 50 21.92 9.41 69.53
N GLU A 51 21.54 8.48 68.63
CA GLU A 51 20.35 7.65 68.69
C GLU A 51 20.66 6.24 69.22
N ALA A 52 21.86 5.87 69.65
CA ALA A 52 22.26 4.44 69.75
C ALA A 52 21.42 3.54 70.71
N SER A 53 20.73 4.05 71.75
CA SER A 53 19.83 3.19 72.55
C SER A 53 18.39 3.20 72.04
N ALA A 54 17.88 4.35 71.59
CA ALA A 54 16.58 4.46 70.92
C ALA A 54 16.61 3.76 69.56
N ALA A 55 17.69 3.87 68.80
CA ALA A 55 17.96 3.19 67.54
C ALA A 55 18.11 1.69 67.72
N VAL A 56 18.66 1.19 68.83
CA VAL A 56 18.69 -0.26 69.10
C VAL A 56 17.28 -0.79 69.41
N ASP A 57 16.48 -0.10 70.24
CA ASP A 57 15.08 -0.49 70.46
C ASP A 57 14.21 -0.31 69.20
N ILE A 58 14.41 0.76 68.42
CA ILE A 58 13.75 0.99 67.12
C ILE A 58 14.18 -0.07 66.11
N GLN A 59 15.44 -0.49 66.08
CA GLN A 59 15.95 -1.50 65.15
C GLN A 59 15.48 -2.91 65.53
N ILE A 60 15.33 -3.21 66.83
CA ILE A 60 14.69 -4.44 67.33
C ILE A 60 13.19 -4.43 67.00
N ASP A 61 12.48 -3.33 67.24
CA ASP A 61 11.05 -3.20 66.92
C ASP A 61 10.81 -3.25 65.40
N THR A 62 11.71 -2.69 64.60
CA THR A 62 11.66 -2.76 63.12
C THR A 62 11.88 -4.19 62.62
N GLN A 63 12.80 -4.95 63.23
CA GLN A 63 13.04 -6.35 62.87
C GLN A 63 11.87 -7.25 63.29
N ILE A 64 11.28 -7.02 64.47
CA ILE A 64 10.10 -7.75 64.95
C ILE A 64 8.88 -7.41 64.10
N GLU A 65 8.65 -6.13 63.76
CA GLU A 65 7.53 -5.71 62.90
C GLU A 65 7.68 -6.27 61.48
N ALA A 66 8.90 -6.33 60.91
CA ALA A 66 9.16 -6.95 59.61
C ALA A 66 8.95 -8.48 59.63
N ALA A 67 9.36 -9.16 60.70
CA ALA A 67 9.10 -10.59 60.89
C ALA A 67 7.59 -10.87 61.02
N VAL A 68 6.89 -10.08 61.82
CA VAL A 68 5.42 -10.16 61.96
C VAL A 68 4.73 -9.91 60.62
N GLN A 69 5.15 -8.90 59.86
CA GLN A 69 4.59 -8.62 58.53
C GLN A 69 4.76 -9.81 57.58
N THR A 70 5.93 -10.46 57.60
CA THR A 70 6.22 -11.63 56.76
C THR A 70 5.35 -12.83 57.14
N GLU A 71 5.21 -13.11 58.43
CA GLU A 71 4.40 -14.23 58.93
C GLU A 71 2.89 -13.98 58.76
N VAL A 72 2.44 -12.74 58.94
CA VAL A 72 1.05 -12.33 58.67
C VAL A 72 0.77 -12.38 57.16
N ALA A 73 1.74 -12.08 56.30
CA ALA A 73 1.61 -12.23 54.85
C ALA A 73 1.55 -13.70 54.42
N ALA A 74 2.29 -14.60 55.08
CA ALA A 74 2.37 -16.03 54.80
C ALA A 74 1.18 -16.87 55.35
N GLU A 75 0.25 -16.23 56.06
CA GLU A 75 -0.96 -16.88 56.59
C GLU A 75 -1.80 -17.54 55.47
N THR A 76 -2.19 -18.79 55.71
CA THR A 76 -2.91 -19.63 54.72
C THR A 76 -4.41 -19.30 54.65
N ASN A 77 -5.06 -19.67 53.54
CA ASN A 77 -6.51 -19.44 53.34
C ASN A 77 -7.39 -20.09 54.44
N THR A 78 -6.95 -21.20 55.03
CA THR A 78 -7.61 -21.89 56.16
C THR A 78 -7.46 -21.15 57.48
N GLU A 79 -6.34 -20.45 57.70
CA GLU A 79 -6.10 -19.64 58.90
C GLU A 79 -6.81 -18.28 58.81
N ALA A 80 -6.90 -17.71 57.62
CA ALA A 80 -7.63 -16.47 57.36
C ALA A 80 -9.14 -16.56 57.68
N ALA A 81 -9.70 -17.79 57.74
CA ALA A 81 -11.08 -18.08 58.12
C ALA A 81 -11.30 -18.26 59.64
N SER A 82 -10.23 -18.24 60.45
CA SER A 82 -10.31 -18.39 61.91
C SER A 82 -10.57 -17.06 62.62
N SER A 83 -11.00 -17.12 63.89
CA SER A 83 -11.29 -15.92 64.68
C SER A 83 -10.05 -15.03 64.85
N PHE A 84 -10.24 -13.72 65.05
CA PHE A 84 -9.16 -12.76 65.24
C PHE A 84 -8.14 -13.23 66.29
N GLU A 85 -8.61 -13.72 67.44
CA GLU A 85 -7.76 -14.24 68.51
C GLU A 85 -6.99 -15.50 68.11
N ALA A 86 -7.58 -16.39 67.31
CA ALA A 86 -6.89 -17.58 66.81
C ALA A 86 -5.75 -17.19 65.84
N ARG A 87 -5.97 -16.18 65.00
CA ARG A 87 -4.96 -15.64 64.07
C ARG A 87 -3.82 -14.96 64.81
N VAL A 88 -4.13 -14.18 65.84
CA VAL A 88 -3.15 -13.53 66.71
C VAL A 88 -2.29 -14.58 67.40
N LYS A 89 -2.91 -15.62 67.97
CA LYS A 89 -2.20 -16.73 68.63
C LYS A 89 -1.26 -17.48 67.67
N ASN A 90 -1.71 -17.73 66.44
CA ASN A 90 -0.88 -18.38 65.42
C ASN A 90 0.27 -17.49 64.94
N CYS A 91 0.05 -16.19 64.81
CA CYS A 91 1.11 -15.22 64.51
C CYS A 91 2.17 -15.19 65.61
N ILE A 92 1.75 -15.10 66.87
CA ILE A 92 2.67 -15.14 68.03
C ILE A 92 3.49 -16.44 68.00
N ALA A 93 2.83 -17.60 67.86
CA ALA A 93 3.53 -18.88 67.83
C ALA A 93 4.59 -18.99 66.72
N ARG A 94 4.32 -18.43 65.53
CA ARG A 94 5.26 -18.44 64.40
C ARG A 94 6.42 -17.48 64.63
N VAL A 95 6.13 -16.25 65.07
CA VAL A 95 7.16 -15.23 65.30
C VAL A 95 8.07 -15.65 66.45
N THR A 96 7.52 -16.17 67.56
CA THR A 96 8.30 -16.66 68.71
C THR A 96 9.19 -17.86 68.34
N LYS A 97 8.74 -18.73 67.42
CA LYS A 97 9.56 -19.86 66.92
C LYS A 97 10.80 -19.38 66.16
N ASN A 98 10.65 -18.32 65.37
CA ASN A 98 11.72 -17.77 64.53
C ASN A 98 12.57 -16.71 65.27
N HIS A 99 12.03 -16.11 66.32
CA HIS A 99 12.67 -15.07 67.15
C HIS A 99 12.52 -15.35 68.66
N PRO A 100 13.18 -16.40 69.19
CA PRO A 100 12.97 -16.87 70.57
C PRO A 100 13.47 -15.92 71.67
N LYS A 101 14.20 -14.86 71.31
CA LYS A 101 14.75 -13.85 72.24
C LYS A 101 13.94 -12.54 72.26
N ALA A 102 12.89 -12.44 71.45
CA ALA A 102 12.06 -11.25 71.38
C ALA A 102 11.00 -11.25 72.49
N ASP A 103 10.65 -10.06 72.98
CA ASP A 103 9.64 -9.88 74.03
C ASP A 103 8.24 -10.26 73.51
N GLU A 104 7.61 -11.22 74.18
CA GLU A 104 6.32 -11.79 73.81
C GLU A 104 5.21 -10.72 73.81
N ALA A 105 5.27 -9.75 74.72
CA ALA A 105 4.33 -8.64 74.78
C ALA A 105 4.44 -7.71 73.55
N ARG A 106 5.66 -7.50 73.03
CA ARG A 106 5.89 -6.73 71.80
C ARG A 106 5.39 -7.50 70.58
N ILE A 107 5.68 -8.80 70.49
CA ILE A 107 5.19 -9.67 69.41
C ILE A 107 3.66 -9.66 69.35
N GLU A 108 2.98 -9.82 70.48
CA GLU A 108 1.51 -9.80 70.54
C GLU A 108 0.94 -8.48 70.01
N LYS A 109 1.51 -7.34 70.44
CA LYS A 109 1.08 -6.00 70.00
C LYS A 109 1.18 -5.84 68.49
N PHE A 110 2.30 -6.25 67.88
CA PHE A 110 2.50 -6.15 66.43
C PHE A 110 1.62 -7.15 65.67
N CYS A 111 1.47 -8.38 66.15
CA CYS A 111 0.58 -9.38 65.54
C CYS A 111 -0.88 -8.89 65.50
N ARG A 112 -1.40 -8.34 66.61
CA ARG A 112 -2.75 -7.75 66.67
C ARG A 112 -2.93 -6.63 65.64
N LYS A 113 -1.99 -5.67 65.60
CA LYS A 113 -2.01 -4.53 64.68
C LYS A 113 -2.01 -4.97 63.20
N HIS A 114 -1.14 -5.91 62.83
CA HIS A 114 -1.01 -6.34 61.43
C HIS A 114 -2.15 -7.24 60.96
N ILE A 115 -2.69 -8.09 61.84
CA ILE A 115 -3.88 -8.90 61.51
C ILE A 115 -5.10 -8.01 61.33
N GLU A 116 -5.31 -7.02 62.20
CA GLU A 116 -6.41 -6.07 62.08
C GLU A 116 -6.32 -5.28 60.76
N LEU A 117 -5.11 -4.82 60.41
CA LEU A 117 -4.86 -4.12 59.14
C LEU A 117 -5.14 -5.03 57.94
N LYS A 118 -4.69 -6.29 57.96
CA LYS A 118 -4.92 -7.27 56.89
C LYS A 118 -6.41 -7.58 56.72
N MET A 119 -7.17 -7.66 57.81
CA MET A 119 -8.63 -7.84 57.75
C MET A 119 -9.32 -6.66 57.06
N LYS A 120 -8.99 -5.41 57.45
CA LYS A 120 -9.52 -4.20 56.81
C LYS A 120 -9.16 -4.10 55.33
N ILE A 121 -7.94 -4.52 54.96
CA ILE A 121 -7.51 -4.56 53.55
C ILE A 121 -8.32 -5.61 52.77
N ASN A 122 -8.49 -6.81 53.32
CA ASN A 122 -9.24 -7.89 52.66
C ASN A 122 -10.72 -7.55 52.46
N GLU A 123 -11.34 -6.88 53.44
CA GLU A 123 -12.70 -6.36 53.33
C GLU A 123 -12.84 -5.38 52.16
N LYS A 124 -11.96 -4.37 52.09
CA LYS A 124 -11.91 -3.41 50.97
C LYS A 124 -11.62 -4.07 49.62
N ILE A 125 -10.79 -5.12 49.59
CA ILE A 125 -10.54 -5.92 48.38
C ILE A 125 -11.81 -6.68 47.96
N GLY A 126 -12.56 -7.24 48.92
CA GLY A 126 -13.83 -7.91 48.68
C GLY A 126 -14.87 -6.96 48.07
N GLU A 127 -15.06 -5.78 48.66
CA GLU A 127 -15.95 -4.75 48.13
C GLU A 127 -15.58 -4.32 46.70
N LYS A 128 -14.29 -4.13 46.42
CA LYS A 128 -13.82 -3.79 45.07
C LYS A 128 -14.03 -4.94 44.08
N LYS A 129 -13.85 -6.19 44.49
CA LYS A 129 -14.10 -7.37 43.63
C LYS A 129 -15.56 -7.46 43.23
N GLU A 130 -16.48 -7.20 44.15
CA GLU A 130 -17.91 -7.29 43.86
C GLU A 130 -18.37 -6.15 42.94
N LYS A 131 -17.86 -4.93 43.13
CA LYS A 131 -18.05 -3.82 42.16
C LYS A 131 -17.52 -4.15 40.77
N ILE A 132 -16.35 -4.79 40.66
CA ILE A 132 -15.80 -5.23 39.37
C ILE A 132 -16.70 -6.27 38.71
N LYS A 133 -17.31 -7.16 39.48
CA LYS A 133 -18.21 -8.21 38.98
C LYS A 133 -19.52 -7.63 38.47
N GLU A 134 -20.07 -6.63 39.17
CA GLU A 134 -21.24 -5.86 38.76
C GLU A 134 -20.99 -5.13 37.43
N ILE A 135 -19.89 -4.35 37.35
CA ILE A 135 -19.47 -3.66 36.11
C ILE A 135 -19.28 -4.65 34.94
N LYS A 136 -18.73 -5.85 35.19
CA LYS A 136 -18.61 -6.90 34.16
C LYS A 136 -19.96 -7.43 33.68
N GLY A 137 -20.96 -7.48 34.56
CA GLY A 137 -22.34 -7.83 34.22
C GLY A 137 -22.95 -6.78 33.29
N ASP A 138 -22.89 -5.51 33.69
CA ASP A 138 -23.42 -4.38 32.93
C ASP A 138 -22.78 -4.27 31.53
N ILE A 139 -21.46 -4.48 31.43
CA ILE A 139 -20.74 -4.49 30.15
C ILE A 139 -21.25 -5.62 29.24
N LYS A 140 -21.52 -6.81 29.77
CA LYS A 140 -22.07 -7.92 28.97
C LYS A 140 -23.47 -7.62 28.46
N GLU A 141 -24.32 -7.06 29.30
CA GLU A 141 -25.69 -6.72 28.91
C GLU A 141 -25.72 -5.62 27.84
N LEU A 142 -24.86 -4.62 27.97
CA LEU A 142 -24.67 -3.59 26.94
C LEU A 142 -24.14 -4.17 25.62
N ASP A 143 -23.22 -5.13 25.67
CA ASP A 143 -22.68 -5.80 24.47
C ASP A 143 -23.75 -6.62 23.73
N GLU A 144 -24.57 -7.38 24.46
CA GLU A 144 -25.68 -8.14 23.85
C GLU A 144 -26.74 -7.22 23.23
N LYS A 145 -27.15 -6.17 23.94
CA LYS A 145 -28.09 -5.17 23.40
C LYS A 145 -27.56 -4.46 22.16
N ARG A 146 -26.25 -4.22 22.11
CA ARG A 146 -25.57 -3.64 20.95
C ARG A 146 -25.59 -4.60 19.75
N LYS A 147 -25.33 -5.90 19.97
CA LYS A 147 -25.41 -6.94 18.91
C LYS A 147 -26.82 -7.05 18.34
N GLU A 148 -27.85 -6.97 19.18
CA GLU A 148 -29.25 -7.05 18.75
C GLU A 148 -29.63 -5.85 17.87
N ASN A 149 -29.31 -4.63 18.30
CA ASN A 149 -29.52 -3.41 17.49
C ASN A 149 -28.78 -3.48 16.14
N LEU A 150 -27.55 -4.02 16.12
CA LEU A 150 -26.80 -4.21 14.88
C LEU A 150 -27.50 -5.19 13.95
N ARG A 151 -28.09 -6.26 14.49
CA ARG A 151 -28.81 -7.29 13.72
C ARG A 151 -30.05 -6.69 13.07
N GLU A 152 -30.84 -5.91 13.80
CA GLU A 152 -32.00 -5.20 13.26
C GLU A 152 -31.61 -4.19 12.18
N PHE A 153 -30.53 -3.42 12.41
CA PHE A 153 -30.05 -2.44 11.44
C PHE A 153 -29.56 -3.11 10.14
N LYS A 154 -28.81 -4.20 10.24
CA LYS A 154 -28.39 -5.02 9.08
C LYS A 154 -29.59 -5.53 8.29
N GLN A 155 -30.61 -6.04 8.99
CA GLN A 155 -31.83 -6.53 8.35
C GLN A 155 -32.57 -5.41 7.58
N LYS A 156 -32.71 -4.22 8.19
CA LYS A 156 -33.31 -3.05 7.53
C LYS A 156 -32.55 -2.60 6.27
N LEU A 157 -31.22 -2.65 6.29
CA LEU A 157 -30.40 -2.33 5.12
C LEU A 157 -30.53 -3.40 4.02
N ALA A 158 -30.55 -4.68 4.39
CA ALA A 158 -30.70 -5.79 3.45
C ALA A 158 -32.10 -5.81 2.79
N GLU A 159 -33.15 -5.49 3.54
CA GLU A 159 -34.52 -5.40 3.01
C GLU A 159 -34.69 -4.28 1.99
N LYS A 160 -33.96 -3.17 2.16
CA LYS A 160 -33.98 -2.03 1.22
C LYS A 160 -33.19 -2.29 -0.07
N ASN A 161 -32.21 -3.19 -0.05
CA ASN A 161 -31.20 -3.30 -1.11
C ASN A 161 -30.86 -4.76 -1.44
N LYS A 162 -31.71 -5.41 -2.24
CA LYS A 162 -31.46 -6.81 -2.64
C LYS A 162 -30.29 -6.97 -3.60
N ASP A 163 -29.93 -5.90 -4.30
CA ASP A 163 -28.96 -5.94 -5.39
C ASP A 163 -27.60 -5.32 -5.01
N ILE A 164 -27.45 -4.75 -3.80
CA ILE A 164 -26.16 -4.21 -3.32
C ILE A 164 -25.37 -5.29 -2.60
N ASN A 165 -24.06 -5.35 -2.86
CA ASN A 165 -23.13 -6.23 -2.17
C ASN A 165 -23.26 -6.11 -0.63
N GLU A 166 -23.75 -7.19 0.00
CA GLU A 166 -24.07 -7.30 1.43
C GLU A 166 -22.87 -7.02 2.35
N TYR A 167 -21.63 -7.31 1.89
CA TYR A 167 -20.42 -6.98 2.64
C TYR A 167 -20.26 -5.47 2.81
N ARG A 168 -20.46 -4.70 1.75
CA ARG A 168 -20.27 -3.24 1.83
C ARG A 168 -21.33 -2.61 2.73
N LEU A 169 -22.53 -3.18 2.75
CA LEU A 169 -23.57 -2.85 3.74
C LEU A 169 -23.17 -3.27 5.16
N ARG A 170 -22.49 -4.41 5.35
CA ARG A 170 -21.90 -4.78 6.66
C ARG A 170 -20.83 -3.78 7.12
N THR A 171 -19.97 -3.29 6.23
CA THR A 171 -18.97 -2.26 6.58
C THR A 171 -19.66 -0.98 7.03
N LEU A 172 -20.65 -0.51 6.27
CA LEU A 172 -21.46 0.64 6.67
C LEU A 172 -22.16 0.40 8.01
N ALA A 173 -22.70 -0.80 8.24
CA ALA A 173 -23.33 -1.16 9.51
C ALA A 173 -22.35 -1.13 10.69
N LYS A 174 -21.12 -1.65 10.54
CA LYS A 174 -20.06 -1.58 11.56
C LYS A 174 -19.70 -0.13 11.93
N VAL A 175 -19.70 0.78 10.95
CA VAL A 175 -19.43 2.21 11.18
C VAL A 175 -20.64 2.90 11.82
N ALA A 176 -21.84 2.64 11.31
CA ALA A 176 -23.11 3.14 11.85
C ALA A 176 -23.32 2.73 13.32
N GLU A 177 -22.84 1.54 13.71
CA GLU A 177 -22.86 1.05 15.09
C GLU A 177 -22.05 1.93 16.06
N LYS A 178 -21.00 2.60 15.55
CA LYS A 178 -20.13 3.47 16.33
C LYS A 178 -20.47 4.95 16.16
N ASN A 179 -21.30 5.29 15.17
CA ASN A 179 -21.64 6.66 14.81
C ASN A 179 -23.14 6.78 14.44
N GLU A 180 -23.94 7.26 15.39
CA GLU A 180 -25.39 7.44 15.23
C GLU A 180 -25.76 8.36 14.05
N LYS A 181 -24.90 9.34 13.72
CA LYS A 181 -25.14 10.22 12.57
C LYS A 181 -25.03 9.46 11.25
N ILE A 182 -24.11 8.50 11.16
CA ILE A 182 -23.96 7.62 9.99
C ILE A 182 -25.12 6.62 9.90
N ALA A 183 -25.61 6.11 11.02
CA ALA A 183 -26.82 5.29 11.04
C ALA A 183 -28.02 6.05 10.45
N LYS A 184 -28.25 7.30 10.89
CA LYS A 184 -29.33 8.16 10.37
C LYS A 184 -29.15 8.48 8.88
N MET A 185 -27.94 8.83 8.45
CA MET A 185 -27.62 9.05 7.04
C MET A 185 -27.96 7.81 6.21
N ALA A 186 -27.49 6.63 6.63
CA ALA A 186 -27.72 5.37 5.92
C ALA A 186 -29.21 5.02 5.81
N GLU A 187 -30.01 5.32 6.84
CA GLU A 187 -31.47 5.12 6.80
C GLU A 187 -32.17 6.06 5.80
N ASN A 188 -31.65 7.28 5.64
CA ASN A 188 -32.20 8.31 4.76
C ASN A 188 -31.79 8.14 3.28
N LEU A 189 -30.72 7.39 3.02
CA LEU A 189 -30.30 7.07 1.65
C LEU A 189 -31.21 6.01 1.03
N ASN A 190 -31.50 6.18 -0.26
CA ASN A 190 -32.13 5.15 -1.07
C ASN A 190 -31.08 4.16 -1.60
N GLU A 191 -31.51 3.12 -2.32
CA GLU A 191 -30.64 2.09 -2.89
C GLU A 191 -29.47 2.68 -3.67
N LYS A 192 -29.73 3.59 -4.61
CA LYS A 192 -28.68 4.27 -5.39
C LYS A 192 -27.70 5.06 -4.52
N GLY A 193 -28.19 5.75 -3.49
CA GLY A 193 -27.32 6.51 -2.58
C GLY A 193 -26.43 5.60 -1.73
N LEU A 194 -26.96 4.45 -1.31
CA LEU A 194 -26.19 3.44 -0.58
C LEU A 194 -25.15 2.79 -1.50
N GLU A 195 -25.53 2.49 -2.73
CA GLU A 195 -24.63 1.97 -3.77
C GLU A 195 -23.47 2.94 -4.03
N VAL A 196 -23.77 4.23 -4.21
CA VAL A 196 -22.78 5.31 -4.33
C VAL A 196 -21.86 5.37 -3.11
N TYR A 197 -22.41 5.37 -1.89
CA TYR A 197 -21.62 5.40 -0.65
C TYR A 197 -20.60 4.26 -0.60
N THR A 198 -21.02 3.06 -1.00
CA THR A 198 -20.18 1.87 -0.93
C THR A 198 -18.97 1.95 -1.87
N HIS A 199 -19.11 2.67 -2.98
CA HIS A 199 -18.08 2.90 -3.99
C HIS A 199 -17.17 4.12 -3.70
N LEU A 200 -17.42 4.87 -2.63
CA LEU A 200 -16.57 5.99 -2.23
C LEU A 200 -15.16 5.54 -1.85
N SER A 201 -14.18 6.42 -2.07
CA SER A 201 -12.82 6.29 -1.56
C SER A 201 -12.80 6.29 -0.03
N GLU A 202 -11.78 5.72 0.61
CA GLU A 202 -11.65 5.73 2.08
C GLU A 202 -11.60 7.16 2.60
N LYS A 203 -10.95 8.07 1.87
CA LYS A 203 -10.92 9.50 2.22
C LYS A 203 -12.32 10.12 2.19
N ALA A 204 -13.12 9.81 1.16
CA ALA A 204 -14.50 10.29 1.06
C ALA A 204 -15.40 9.65 2.13
N LYS A 205 -15.23 8.35 2.43
CA LYS A 205 -15.91 7.68 3.54
C LYS A 205 -15.55 8.30 4.89
N GLN A 206 -14.27 8.60 5.11
CA GLN A 206 -13.81 9.29 6.30
C GLN A 206 -14.42 10.68 6.41
N TRP A 207 -14.41 11.46 5.33
CA TRP A 207 -15.09 12.77 5.30
C TRP A 207 -16.58 12.63 5.60
N CYS A 208 -17.25 11.61 5.07
CA CYS A 208 -18.65 11.32 5.38
C CYS A 208 -18.86 10.98 6.86
N ASN A 209 -17.94 10.21 7.48
CA ASN A 209 -17.98 9.91 8.91
C ASN A 209 -17.91 11.18 9.76
N ASP A 210 -17.11 12.16 9.33
CA ASP A 210 -16.93 13.43 10.00
C ASP A 210 -18.08 14.42 9.70
N ASN A 211 -18.71 14.32 8.52
CA ASN A 211 -19.69 15.28 7.98
C ASN A 211 -21.01 14.63 7.48
N ALA A 212 -21.58 13.70 8.26
CA ALA A 212 -22.69 12.84 7.82
C ALA A 212 -23.88 13.56 7.17
N GLU A 213 -24.35 14.69 7.72
CA GLU A 213 -25.49 15.44 7.14
C GLU A 213 -25.17 16.07 5.78
N GLN A 214 -23.94 16.57 5.62
CA GLN A 214 -23.49 17.15 4.35
C GLN A 214 -23.26 16.03 3.33
N CYS A 215 -22.68 14.92 3.76
CA CYS A 215 -22.50 13.74 2.94
C CYS A 215 -23.83 13.18 2.43
N GLU A 216 -24.86 13.09 3.27
CA GLU A 216 -26.21 12.67 2.86
C GLU A 216 -26.75 13.52 1.69
N LYS A 217 -26.58 14.85 1.78
CA LYS A 217 -27.04 15.78 0.75
C LYS A 217 -26.27 15.62 -0.56
N ARG A 218 -24.96 15.42 -0.47
CA ARG A 218 -24.09 15.28 -1.66
C ARG A 218 -24.28 13.93 -2.35
N ILE A 219 -24.36 12.83 -1.60
CA ILE A 219 -24.61 11.48 -2.15
C ILE A 219 -25.89 11.44 -2.99
N LYS A 220 -26.93 12.19 -2.60
CA LYS A 220 -28.17 12.28 -3.39
C LYS A 220 -27.96 12.88 -4.79
N ASN A 221 -26.89 13.67 -4.98
CA ASN A 221 -26.52 14.29 -6.25
C ASN A 221 -25.43 13.51 -7.00
N TRP A 222 -24.69 12.66 -6.29
CA TRP A 222 -23.65 11.82 -6.87
C TRP A 222 -24.25 10.66 -7.64
N LYS A 223 -23.52 10.22 -8.67
CA LYS A 223 -23.94 9.11 -9.52
C LYS A 223 -22.77 8.21 -9.82
N LEU A 224 -23.08 6.92 -9.96
CA LEU A 224 -22.17 5.94 -10.52
C LEU A 224 -22.23 6.09 -12.05
N GLU A 225 -21.17 6.64 -12.62
CA GLU A 225 -20.98 6.70 -14.06
C GLU A 225 -20.23 5.47 -14.54
N LYS A 226 -20.81 4.82 -15.54
CA LYS A 226 -20.16 3.77 -16.30
C LYS A 226 -18.96 4.40 -17.03
N ALA A 227 -17.74 4.02 -16.68
CA ALA A 227 -16.58 4.50 -17.41
C ALA A 227 -16.68 4.03 -18.86
N LYS A 228 -16.20 4.88 -19.79
CA LYS A 228 -16.26 4.66 -21.24
C LYS A 228 -15.96 3.20 -21.61
N ASP A 229 -16.84 2.65 -22.44
CA ASP A 229 -16.89 1.24 -22.84
C ASP A 229 -15.51 0.61 -23.04
N LYS A 230 -15.26 -0.48 -22.31
CA LYS A 230 -14.15 -1.37 -22.61
C LYS A 230 -14.32 -1.89 -24.03
N ARG A 231 -13.24 -1.85 -24.79
CA ARG A 231 -13.21 -2.39 -26.13
C ARG A 231 -13.28 -3.91 -26.05
N LYS A 232 -14.31 -4.49 -26.65
CA LYS A 232 -14.42 -5.95 -26.79
C LYS A 232 -13.56 -6.43 -27.95
N ILE A 233 -12.44 -7.09 -27.65
CA ILE A 233 -11.59 -7.70 -28.67
C ILE A 233 -11.86 -9.21 -28.67
N ALA A 234 -12.21 -9.77 -29.83
CA ALA A 234 -12.39 -11.21 -29.94
C ALA A 234 -11.12 -11.94 -29.48
N LYS A 235 -11.28 -13.00 -28.66
CA LYS A 235 -10.15 -13.74 -28.06
C LYS A 235 -9.06 -14.14 -29.07
N GLU A 236 -9.45 -14.63 -30.24
CA GLU A 236 -8.49 -14.97 -31.31
C GLU A 236 -7.68 -13.76 -31.81
N LYS A 237 -8.29 -12.57 -31.83
CA LYS A 237 -7.59 -11.33 -32.15
C LYS A 237 -6.66 -10.90 -31.01
N LEU A 238 -7.06 -11.07 -29.75
CA LEU A 238 -6.21 -10.81 -28.59
C LEU A 238 -4.96 -11.68 -28.61
N ASP A 239 -5.10 -12.98 -28.82
CA ASP A 239 -3.99 -13.93 -28.87
C ASP A 239 -2.99 -13.51 -29.98
N LYS A 240 -3.50 -13.13 -31.17
CA LYS A 240 -2.67 -12.61 -32.27
C LYS A 240 -2.00 -11.28 -31.93
N ILE A 241 -2.63 -10.40 -31.14
CA ILE A 241 -2.01 -9.16 -30.69
C ILE A 241 -0.90 -9.46 -29.67
N GLU A 242 -1.15 -10.38 -28.73
CA GLU A 242 -0.16 -10.80 -27.74
C GLU A 242 1.07 -11.43 -28.40
N GLU A 243 0.89 -12.27 -29.41
CA GLU A 243 2.01 -12.81 -30.21
C GLU A 243 2.83 -11.71 -30.89
N ARG A 244 2.17 -10.68 -31.44
CA ARG A 244 2.87 -9.53 -32.04
C ARG A 244 3.62 -8.73 -30.99
N TYR A 245 3.05 -8.53 -29.81
CA TYR A 245 3.73 -7.88 -28.69
C TYR A 245 4.98 -8.66 -28.25
N ILE A 246 4.89 -9.99 -28.11
CA ILE A 246 6.04 -10.85 -27.76
C ILE A 246 7.15 -10.70 -28.81
N LYS A 247 6.81 -10.80 -30.10
CA LYS A 247 7.77 -10.61 -31.20
C LYS A 247 8.39 -9.21 -31.19
N ALA A 248 7.60 -8.16 -30.97
CA ALA A 248 8.09 -6.78 -30.89
C ALA A 248 9.03 -6.59 -29.69
N LYS A 249 8.73 -7.24 -28.55
CA LYS A 249 9.60 -7.24 -27.37
C LYS A 249 10.94 -7.94 -27.65
N GLU A 250 10.92 -9.10 -28.28
CA GLU A 250 12.15 -9.83 -28.65
C GLU A 250 13.02 -9.01 -29.61
N LYS A 251 12.42 -8.40 -30.65
CA LYS A 251 13.12 -7.48 -31.56
C LYS A 251 13.74 -6.30 -30.85
N PHE A 252 13.02 -5.72 -29.89
CA PHE A 252 13.53 -4.62 -29.07
C PHE A 252 14.75 -5.06 -28.23
N GLU A 253 14.67 -6.21 -27.56
CA GLU A 253 15.77 -6.75 -26.74
C GLU A 253 17.00 -7.12 -27.59
N ASP A 254 16.80 -7.64 -28.81
CA ASP A 254 17.89 -7.90 -29.77
C ASP A 254 18.54 -6.61 -30.27
N ALA A 255 17.73 -5.61 -30.65
CA ALA A 255 18.22 -4.30 -31.08
C ALA A 255 19.00 -3.57 -29.97
N GLU A 256 18.60 -3.74 -28.70
CA GLU A 256 19.32 -3.19 -27.55
C GLU A 256 20.74 -3.79 -27.44
N LYS A 257 20.85 -5.12 -27.59
CA LYS A 257 22.16 -5.80 -27.57
C LYS A 257 23.04 -5.33 -28.72
N LYS A 258 22.51 -5.30 -29.95
CA LYS A 258 23.25 -4.85 -31.14
C LYS A 258 23.71 -3.41 -31.02
N TYR A 259 22.84 -2.51 -30.58
CA TYR A 259 23.19 -1.10 -30.35
C TYR A 259 24.34 -0.97 -29.33
N LYS A 260 24.26 -1.70 -28.21
CA LYS A 260 25.31 -1.70 -27.19
C LYS A 260 26.64 -2.19 -27.75
N GLU A 261 26.64 -3.32 -28.46
CA GLU A 261 27.83 -3.88 -29.08
C GLU A 261 28.48 -2.89 -30.05
N GLN A 262 27.70 -2.26 -30.94
CA GLN A 262 28.25 -1.28 -31.89
C GLN A 262 28.76 -0.03 -31.18
N LYS A 263 28.12 0.41 -30.09
CA LYS A 263 28.59 1.53 -29.27
C LYS A 263 29.95 1.24 -28.65
N ASP A 264 30.13 0.04 -28.11
CA ASP A 264 31.40 -0.41 -27.51
C ASP A 264 32.50 -0.47 -28.57
N GLN A 265 32.24 -1.09 -29.72
CA GLN A 265 33.19 -1.15 -30.84
C GLN A 265 33.57 0.25 -31.38
N PHE A 266 32.62 1.18 -31.46
CA PHE A 266 32.91 2.56 -31.84
C PHE A 266 33.76 3.27 -30.79
N SER A 267 33.50 3.04 -29.50
CA SER A 267 34.28 3.61 -28.41
C SER A 267 35.74 3.16 -28.47
N GLU A 268 36.00 1.87 -28.73
CA GLU A 268 37.36 1.35 -28.89
C GLU A 268 38.12 2.03 -30.03
N VAL A 269 37.49 2.19 -31.20
CA VAL A 269 38.11 2.88 -32.35
C VAL A 269 38.34 4.36 -32.03
N LYS A 270 37.41 5.00 -31.32
CA LYS A 270 37.55 6.39 -30.87
C LYS A 270 38.72 6.59 -29.91
N GLU A 271 38.95 5.65 -28.99
CA GLU A 271 40.12 5.69 -28.10
C GLU A 271 41.43 5.56 -28.88
N LYS A 272 41.52 4.61 -29.84
CA LYS A 272 42.68 4.46 -30.72
C LYS A 272 42.96 5.73 -31.54
N LEU A 273 41.92 6.42 -32.00
CA LEU A 273 42.03 7.66 -32.74
C LEU A 273 42.60 8.83 -31.94
N LYS A 274 42.54 8.84 -30.60
CA LYS A 274 43.13 9.91 -29.78
C LYS A 274 44.65 9.99 -29.92
N ALA A 275 45.30 8.88 -30.28
CA ALA A 275 46.74 8.83 -30.51
C ALA A 275 47.18 9.44 -31.85
N CYS A 276 46.24 9.74 -32.75
CA CYS A 276 46.53 10.36 -34.04
C CYS A 276 46.72 11.88 -33.89
N LYS A 277 47.87 12.41 -34.33
CA LYS A 277 48.14 13.86 -34.41
C LYS A 277 47.58 14.44 -35.72
N ASN A 278 47.02 15.65 -35.66
CA ASN A 278 46.20 16.21 -36.74
C ASN A 278 46.98 16.81 -37.93
N ASP A 279 48.26 17.14 -37.79
CA ASP A 279 48.97 17.95 -38.80
C ASP A 279 49.56 17.13 -39.96
N ASN A 280 49.72 15.80 -39.80
CA ASN A 280 50.07 14.89 -40.90
C ASN A 280 49.74 13.42 -40.53
N PRO A 281 48.50 12.94 -40.77
CA PRO A 281 48.08 11.62 -40.31
C PRO A 281 48.81 10.51 -41.08
N SER A 282 49.40 9.57 -40.33
CA SER A 282 49.92 8.33 -40.89
C SER A 282 48.82 7.59 -41.66
N GLU A 283 49.20 6.69 -42.56
CA GLU A 283 48.23 5.88 -43.30
C GLU A 283 47.34 5.05 -42.36
N GLU A 284 47.90 4.57 -41.24
CA GLU A 284 47.15 3.92 -40.15
C GLU A 284 46.09 4.85 -39.54
N CYS A 285 46.42 6.13 -39.32
CA CYS A 285 45.47 7.10 -38.79
C CYS A 285 44.35 7.42 -39.79
N LYS A 286 44.62 7.44 -41.10
CA LYS A 286 43.58 7.61 -42.13
C LYS A 286 42.64 6.39 -42.17
N GLN A 287 43.18 5.17 -42.07
CA GLN A 287 42.37 3.95 -41.99
C GLN A 287 41.51 3.91 -40.72
N LEU A 288 42.05 4.31 -39.57
CA LEU A 288 41.29 4.44 -38.33
C LEU A 288 40.18 5.49 -38.43
N GLN A 289 40.41 6.60 -39.13
CA GLN A 289 39.39 7.62 -39.37
C GLN A 289 38.24 7.08 -40.23
N GLN A 290 38.54 6.34 -41.30
CA GLN A 290 37.52 5.68 -42.14
C GLN A 290 36.74 4.63 -41.32
N LEU A 291 37.43 3.79 -40.57
CA LEU A 291 36.79 2.80 -39.69
C LEU A 291 35.88 3.45 -38.63
N ALA A 292 36.27 4.60 -38.10
CA ALA A 292 35.46 5.35 -37.15
C ALA A 292 34.18 5.92 -37.78
N VAL A 293 34.25 6.39 -39.03
CA VAL A 293 33.07 6.83 -39.80
C VAL A 293 32.11 5.64 -39.99
N GLU A 294 32.61 4.47 -40.39
CA GLU A 294 31.78 3.27 -40.56
C GLU A 294 31.15 2.79 -39.24
N LYS A 295 31.94 2.74 -38.16
CA LYS A 295 31.44 2.34 -36.83
C LYS A 295 30.42 3.36 -36.28
N ALA A 296 30.66 4.66 -36.48
CA ALA A 296 29.70 5.70 -36.11
C ALA A 296 28.39 5.54 -36.89
N LYS A 297 28.46 5.28 -38.19
CA LYS A 297 27.29 5.00 -39.03
C LYS A 297 26.47 3.83 -38.49
N ARG A 298 27.12 2.70 -38.16
CA ARG A 298 26.47 1.54 -37.54
C ARG A 298 25.80 1.86 -36.20
N VAL A 299 26.47 2.61 -35.32
CA VAL A 299 25.86 3.05 -34.03
C VAL A 299 24.59 3.84 -34.29
N VAL A 300 24.62 4.76 -35.25
CA VAL A 300 23.46 5.58 -35.58
C VAL A 300 22.32 4.72 -36.15
N GLN A 301 22.62 3.78 -37.05
CA GLN A 301 21.62 2.84 -37.59
C GLN A 301 20.96 1.98 -36.52
N HIS A 302 21.75 1.36 -35.66
CA HIS A 302 21.19 0.52 -34.59
C HIS A 302 20.48 1.34 -33.51
N SER A 303 20.80 2.63 -33.35
CA SER A 303 20.01 3.50 -32.49
C SER A 303 18.62 3.78 -33.09
N ILE A 304 18.52 3.96 -34.42
CA ILE A 304 17.23 4.05 -35.12
C ILE A 304 16.42 2.75 -34.96
N GLU A 305 17.06 1.59 -35.16
CA GLU A 305 16.43 0.28 -35.01
C GLU A 305 15.90 0.08 -33.58
N LEU A 306 16.72 0.41 -32.57
CA LEU A 306 16.33 0.35 -31.16
C LEU A 306 15.10 1.22 -30.87
N LEU A 307 15.11 2.49 -31.32
CA LEU A 307 13.99 3.40 -31.12
C LEU A 307 12.73 2.94 -31.85
N THR A 308 12.87 2.46 -33.08
CA THR A 308 11.76 1.92 -33.89
C THR A 308 11.11 0.72 -33.19
N ASN A 309 11.90 -0.27 -32.79
CA ASN A 309 11.40 -1.45 -32.08
C ASN A 309 10.81 -1.11 -30.71
N HIS A 310 11.33 -0.08 -30.03
CA HIS A 310 10.74 0.39 -28.78
C HIS A 310 9.33 0.95 -29.01
N LEU A 311 9.16 1.77 -30.04
CA LEU A 311 7.89 2.36 -30.42
C LEU A 311 6.89 1.29 -30.89
N GLU A 312 7.31 0.32 -31.69
CA GLU A 312 6.49 -0.83 -32.09
C GLU A 312 6.01 -1.65 -30.88
N LYS A 313 6.90 -1.92 -29.91
CA LYS A 313 6.53 -2.61 -28.67
C LYS A 313 5.45 -1.86 -27.89
N ILE A 314 5.54 -0.52 -27.82
CA ILE A 314 4.52 0.32 -27.17
C ILE A 314 3.20 0.25 -27.97
N LYS A 315 3.28 0.35 -29.31
CA LYS A 315 2.13 0.27 -30.22
C LYS A 315 1.34 -1.03 -30.03
N GLU A 316 2.00 -2.18 -30.05
CA GLU A 316 1.33 -3.47 -29.85
C GLU A 316 0.73 -3.58 -28.45
N ARG A 317 1.38 -3.01 -27.44
CA ARG A 317 0.88 -3.02 -26.06
C ARG A 317 -0.37 -2.15 -25.88
N ILE A 318 -0.50 -1.06 -26.63
CA ILE A 318 -1.73 -0.25 -26.71
C ILE A 318 -2.83 -1.05 -27.41
N ASN A 319 -2.51 -1.69 -28.53
CA ASN A 319 -3.48 -2.50 -29.28
C ASN A 319 -4.01 -3.70 -28.48
N GLU A 320 -3.22 -4.25 -27.55
CA GLU A 320 -3.62 -5.35 -26.66
C GLU A 320 -4.60 -4.89 -25.57
N ASN A 321 -4.66 -3.60 -25.27
CA ASN A 321 -5.41 -3.10 -24.12
C ASN A 321 -6.89 -2.89 -24.46
N GLU A 322 -7.76 -3.60 -23.75
CA GLU A 322 -9.22 -3.48 -23.87
C GLU A 322 -9.78 -2.31 -23.05
N ASN A 323 -9.04 -1.82 -22.06
CA ASN A 323 -9.43 -0.73 -21.18
C ASN A 323 -9.06 0.66 -21.75
N ILE A 324 -8.78 0.75 -23.06
CA ILE A 324 -8.53 1.99 -23.79
C ILE A 324 -9.52 2.06 -24.96
N ALA A 325 -10.23 3.17 -25.09
CA ALA A 325 -11.19 3.38 -26.16
C ALA A 325 -10.54 3.37 -27.56
N ASP A 326 -11.26 2.87 -28.58
CA ASP A 326 -10.75 2.73 -29.96
C ASP A 326 -10.25 4.04 -30.58
N GLU A 327 -10.93 5.14 -30.31
CA GLU A 327 -10.54 6.48 -30.78
C GLU A 327 -9.16 6.88 -30.24
N GLU A 328 -8.93 6.61 -28.95
CA GLU A 328 -7.67 6.92 -28.29
C GLU A 328 -6.55 5.96 -28.75
N VAL A 329 -6.85 4.67 -28.93
CA VAL A 329 -5.92 3.72 -29.55
C VAL A 329 -5.48 4.20 -30.94
N THR A 330 -6.44 4.60 -31.78
CA THR A 330 -6.17 5.08 -33.15
C THR A 330 -5.31 6.34 -33.13
N LYS A 331 -5.64 7.30 -32.27
CA LYS A 331 -4.86 8.53 -32.10
C LYS A 331 -3.41 8.24 -31.69
N ILE A 332 -3.22 7.44 -30.65
CA ILE A 332 -1.88 7.14 -30.13
C ILE A 332 -1.05 6.34 -31.16
N THR A 333 -1.65 5.33 -31.78
CA THR A 333 -0.93 4.49 -32.76
C THR A 333 -0.56 5.29 -34.01
N THR A 334 -1.38 6.25 -34.43
CA THR A 334 -1.06 7.19 -35.51
C THR A 334 0.11 8.11 -35.14
N GLU A 335 0.15 8.64 -33.91
CA GLU A 335 1.29 9.43 -33.43
C GLU A 335 2.58 8.61 -33.42
N ILE A 336 2.52 7.36 -32.98
CA ILE A 336 3.67 6.44 -32.98
C ILE A 336 4.14 6.16 -34.41
N ASP A 337 3.23 5.86 -35.33
CA ASP A 337 3.55 5.56 -36.73
C ASP A 337 4.21 6.75 -37.44
N ALA A 338 3.80 7.98 -37.12
CA ALA A 338 4.46 9.17 -37.63
C ALA A 338 5.93 9.27 -37.17
N GLN A 339 6.25 8.89 -35.92
CA GLN A 339 7.63 8.89 -35.45
C GLN A 339 8.46 7.75 -36.04
N ILE A 340 7.88 6.56 -36.17
CA ILE A 340 8.52 5.43 -36.86
C ILE A 340 8.87 5.81 -38.30
N LYS A 341 7.98 6.54 -38.99
CA LYS A 341 8.24 7.05 -40.34
C LYS A 341 9.42 8.01 -40.38
N LEU A 342 9.49 9.00 -39.47
CA LEU A 342 10.62 9.93 -39.39
C LEU A 342 11.96 9.22 -39.12
N LEU A 343 11.94 8.21 -38.25
CA LEU A 343 13.10 7.35 -37.97
C LEU A 343 13.52 6.54 -39.21
N SER A 344 12.57 6.01 -39.98
CA SER A 344 12.82 5.29 -41.23
C SER A 344 13.45 6.19 -42.30
N GLU A 345 12.95 7.42 -42.46
CA GLU A 345 13.53 8.43 -43.38
C GLU A 345 14.97 8.79 -43.00
N LEU A 346 15.26 8.91 -41.70
CA LEU A 346 16.64 9.13 -41.22
C LEU A 346 17.54 7.92 -41.46
N SER A 347 17.01 6.69 -41.36
CA SER A 347 17.78 5.48 -41.63
C SER A 347 18.35 5.46 -43.05
N ALA A 348 17.52 5.78 -44.04
CA ALA A 348 17.95 5.88 -45.44
C ALA A 348 19.04 6.95 -45.65
N ARG A 349 18.96 8.07 -44.93
CA ARG A 349 19.98 9.14 -44.99
C ARG A 349 21.29 8.73 -44.31
N VAL A 350 21.21 7.97 -43.21
CA VAL A 350 22.41 7.43 -42.54
C VAL A 350 23.09 6.41 -43.45
N GLU A 351 22.33 5.62 -44.20
CA GLU A 351 22.90 4.72 -45.23
C GLU A 351 23.66 5.47 -46.33
N ALA A 352 23.17 6.63 -46.76
CA ALA A 352 23.83 7.43 -47.78
C ALA A 352 25.02 8.26 -47.26
N ALA A 353 25.17 8.43 -45.93
CA ALA A 353 26.20 9.30 -45.34
C ALA A 353 27.62 8.74 -45.55
N LYS A 354 28.54 9.61 -45.93
CA LYS A 354 29.95 9.27 -46.24
C LYS A 354 30.94 9.96 -45.32
N THR A 355 30.53 11.04 -44.66
CA THR A 355 31.42 11.87 -43.84
C THR A 355 31.01 11.86 -42.37
N LYS A 356 31.98 12.16 -41.51
CA LYS A 356 31.77 12.31 -40.07
C LYS A 356 30.72 13.37 -39.74
N ASP A 357 30.73 14.50 -40.44
CA ASP A 357 29.84 15.63 -40.16
C ASP A 357 28.39 15.33 -40.57
N GLU A 358 28.19 14.61 -41.69
CA GLU A 358 26.87 14.10 -42.08
C GLU A 358 26.32 13.14 -41.02
N ILE A 359 27.11 12.17 -40.56
CA ILE A 359 26.70 11.21 -39.53
C ILE A 359 26.37 11.94 -38.22
N LYS A 360 27.19 12.92 -37.82
CA LYS A 360 26.96 13.71 -36.60
C LYS A 360 25.68 14.53 -36.68
N SER A 361 25.40 15.15 -37.84
CA SER A 361 24.17 15.90 -38.09
C SER A 361 22.94 14.99 -38.01
N LEU A 362 22.99 13.80 -38.63
CA LEU A 362 21.91 12.82 -38.58
C LEU A 362 21.70 12.27 -37.16
N ALA A 363 22.78 11.98 -36.43
CA ALA A 363 22.72 11.57 -35.03
C ALA A 363 22.01 12.62 -34.16
N LYS A 364 22.29 13.91 -34.38
CA LYS A 364 21.61 15.01 -33.69
C LYS A 364 20.12 15.06 -34.04
N GLY A 365 19.76 14.87 -35.32
CA GLY A 365 18.36 14.79 -35.75
C GLY A 365 17.58 13.68 -35.03
N ILE A 366 18.17 12.50 -34.88
CA ILE A 366 17.57 11.37 -34.13
C ILE A 366 17.42 11.74 -32.65
N GLN A 367 18.44 12.36 -32.05
CA GLN A 367 18.37 12.82 -30.66
C GLN A 367 17.27 13.86 -30.44
N ASP A 368 17.08 14.78 -31.38
CA ASP A 368 16.06 15.82 -31.31
C ASP A 368 14.65 15.20 -31.41
N ILE A 369 14.42 14.28 -32.35
CA ILE A 369 13.16 13.51 -32.45
C ILE A 369 12.89 12.77 -31.13
N TRP A 370 13.87 12.02 -30.65
CA TRP A 370 13.69 11.23 -29.43
C TRP A 370 13.47 12.11 -28.20
N ARG A 371 14.22 13.20 -28.04
CA ARG A 371 14.03 14.12 -26.91
C ARG A 371 12.60 14.70 -26.90
N ASN A 372 12.08 15.05 -28.07
CA ASN A 372 10.75 15.62 -28.22
C ASN A 372 9.62 14.58 -28.10
N TYR A 373 9.90 13.29 -28.30
CA TYR A 373 8.89 12.25 -28.26
C TYR A 373 8.98 11.31 -27.04
N LYS A 374 10.13 11.24 -26.36
CA LYS A 374 10.38 10.30 -25.25
C LYS A 374 9.32 10.40 -24.16
N HIS A 375 9.01 11.62 -23.71
CA HIS A 375 8.01 11.84 -22.67
C HIS A 375 6.60 11.42 -23.14
N LYS A 376 6.31 11.56 -24.44
CA LYS A 376 5.06 11.13 -25.06
C LYS A 376 4.92 9.61 -25.05
N ALA A 377 5.97 8.92 -25.51
CA ALA A 377 6.06 7.47 -25.49
C ALA A 377 5.96 6.91 -24.06
N GLU A 378 6.59 7.58 -23.10
CA GLU A 378 6.52 7.21 -21.68
C GLU A 378 5.09 7.33 -21.12
N SER A 379 4.40 8.45 -21.34
CA SER A 379 3.00 8.60 -20.90
C SER A 379 2.09 7.52 -21.48
N HIS A 380 2.28 7.13 -22.75
CA HIS A 380 1.49 6.05 -23.35
C HIS A 380 1.77 4.70 -22.69
N ALA A 381 3.03 4.35 -22.50
CA ALA A 381 3.41 3.10 -21.84
C ALA A 381 2.85 3.02 -20.40
N LEU A 382 2.89 4.14 -19.68
CA LEU A 382 2.37 4.26 -18.33
C LEU A 382 0.84 4.13 -18.28
N ASN A 383 0.12 4.84 -19.16
CA ASN A 383 -1.33 4.76 -19.24
C ASN A 383 -1.81 3.32 -19.53
N VAL A 384 -1.16 2.64 -20.48
CA VAL A 384 -1.47 1.25 -20.82
C VAL A 384 -1.21 0.31 -19.63
N ALA A 385 -0.12 0.52 -18.91
CA ALA A 385 0.19 -0.28 -17.74
C ALA A 385 -0.78 0.00 -16.57
N ASN A 386 -1.28 1.23 -16.43
CA ASN A 386 -2.29 1.59 -15.44
C ASN A 386 -3.65 0.94 -15.76
N ALA A 387 -4.05 0.96 -17.03
CA ALA A 387 -5.27 0.33 -17.50
C ALA A 387 -5.32 -1.20 -17.22
N LYS A 388 -4.19 -1.90 -17.11
CA LYS A 388 -4.17 -3.31 -16.66
C LYS A 388 -4.47 -3.48 -15.17
N ILE A 389 -4.11 -2.49 -14.34
CA ILE A 389 -4.41 -2.51 -12.90
C ILE A 389 -5.93 -2.44 -12.69
N LEU A 390 -6.63 -1.61 -13.46
CA LEU A 390 -8.10 -1.54 -13.45
C LEU A 390 -8.74 -2.93 -13.60
N GLY A 391 -8.34 -3.69 -14.63
CA GLY A 391 -8.88 -5.03 -14.85
C GLY A 391 -8.64 -6.01 -13.69
N VAL A 392 -7.60 -5.80 -12.88
CA VAL A 392 -7.38 -6.61 -11.67
C VAL A 392 -8.23 -6.13 -10.50
N VAL A 393 -8.41 -4.82 -10.36
CA VAL A 393 -9.29 -4.22 -9.33
C VAL A 393 -10.75 -4.67 -9.54
N GLU A 394 -11.25 -4.66 -10.78
CA GLU A 394 -12.61 -5.10 -11.09
C GLU A 394 -12.84 -6.59 -10.80
N ARG A 395 -11.89 -7.45 -11.19
CA ARG A 395 -11.96 -8.87 -10.82
C ARG A 395 -11.89 -9.10 -9.32
N SER A 396 -11.30 -8.17 -8.57
CA SER A 396 -11.20 -8.26 -7.11
C SER A 396 -12.55 -8.01 -6.42
N GLU A 397 -13.41 -7.17 -7.01
CA GLU A 397 -14.78 -6.95 -6.49
C GLU A 397 -15.61 -8.23 -6.58
N LYS A 398 -15.54 -8.97 -7.70
CA LYS A 398 -16.22 -10.26 -7.83
C LYS A 398 -15.69 -11.32 -6.85
N VAL A 399 -14.43 -11.19 -6.42
CA VAL A 399 -13.83 -12.08 -5.39
C VAL A 399 -14.34 -11.72 -4.00
N GLU A 400 -14.55 -10.42 -3.72
CA GLU A 400 -15.23 -9.93 -2.51
C GLU A 400 -16.64 -10.56 -2.38
N ASP A 401 -17.42 -10.56 -3.47
CA ASP A 401 -18.76 -11.19 -3.50
C ASP A 401 -18.70 -12.69 -3.15
N LYS A 402 -17.72 -13.41 -3.69
CA LYS A 402 -17.53 -14.84 -3.39
C LYS A 402 -17.19 -15.08 -1.93
N PHE A 403 -16.30 -14.26 -1.34
CA PHE A 403 -15.99 -14.39 0.08
C PHE A 403 -17.20 -14.11 0.96
N GLN A 404 -18.02 -13.13 0.60
CA GLN A 404 -19.21 -12.80 1.36
C GLN A 404 -20.25 -13.93 1.31
N CYS A 405 -20.48 -14.52 0.14
CA CYS A 405 -21.38 -15.65 0.00
C CYS A 405 -20.97 -16.82 0.92
N VAL A 406 -19.67 -17.14 0.94
CA VAL A 406 -19.16 -18.23 1.80
C VAL A 406 -19.21 -17.87 3.28
N LEU A 407 -18.93 -16.61 3.65
CA LEU A 407 -19.09 -16.14 5.04
C LEU A 407 -20.52 -16.30 5.54
N ASN A 408 -21.51 -15.89 4.74
CA ASN A 408 -22.93 -16.06 5.06
C ASN A 408 -23.30 -17.53 5.24
N GLN A 409 -22.78 -18.40 4.37
CA GLN A 409 -22.98 -19.85 4.50
C GLN A 409 -22.42 -20.36 5.83
N LEU A 410 -21.16 -20.05 6.15
CA LEU A 410 -20.50 -20.47 7.39
C LEU A 410 -21.22 -19.96 8.65
N GLU A 411 -21.68 -18.71 8.65
CA GLU A 411 -22.46 -18.15 9.74
C GLU A 411 -23.81 -18.86 9.91
N SER A 412 -24.49 -19.19 8.81
CA SER A 412 -25.75 -19.94 8.85
C SER A 412 -25.58 -21.36 9.42
N GLU A 413 -24.39 -21.93 9.24
CA GLU A 413 -23.98 -23.21 9.82
C GLU A 413 -23.50 -23.08 11.27
N GLY A 414 -23.53 -21.87 11.85
CA GLY A 414 -23.11 -21.60 13.22
C GLY A 414 -21.60 -21.67 13.45
N LYS A 415 -20.80 -21.52 12.39
CA LYS A 415 -19.33 -21.48 12.46
C LYS A 415 -18.85 -20.11 12.91
N ASP A 416 -17.73 -20.08 13.62
CA ASP A 416 -17.05 -18.83 13.96
C ASP A 416 -16.31 -18.29 12.73
N THR A 417 -16.72 -17.12 12.25
CA THR A 417 -16.14 -16.46 11.07
C THR A 417 -15.24 -15.29 11.42
N ALA A 418 -14.99 -15.00 12.71
CA ALA A 418 -14.32 -13.77 13.12
C ALA A 418 -12.93 -13.56 12.48
N GLU A 419 -12.15 -14.64 12.33
CA GLU A 419 -10.86 -14.58 11.65
C GLU A 419 -11.00 -14.30 10.15
N ILE A 420 -11.98 -14.95 9.50
CA ILE A 420 -12.24 -14.79 8.05
C ILE A 420 -12.75 -13.36 7.79
N ASP A 421 -13.64 -12.84 8.63
CA ASP A 421 -14.15 -11.46 8.56
C ASP A 421 -13.01 -10.44 8.65
N ALA A 422 -12.05 -10.63 9.55
CA ALA A 422 -10.89 -9.75 9.68
C ALA A 422 -9.97 -9.80 8.45
N LEU A 423 -9.78 -10.98 7.86
CA LEU A 423 -9.00 -11.14 6.63
C LEU A 423 -9.70 -10.50 5.42
N VAL A 424 -11.03 -10.67 5.29
CA VAL A 424 -11.82 -10.01 4.24
C VAL A 424 -11.78 -8.49 4.39
N GLU A 425 -11.85 -7.96 5.62
CA GLU A 425 -11.69 -6.53 5.87
C GLU A 425 -10.33 -6.01 5.40
N ARG A 426 -9.25 -6.74 5.75
CA ARG A 426 -7.89 -6.41 5.29
C ARG A 426 -7.76 -6.49 3.76
N TYR A 427 -8.38 -7.49 3.12
CA TYR A 427 -8.41 -7.61 1.66
C TYR A 427 -9.05 -6.38 1.03
N ASN A 428 -10.22 -5.98 1.52
CA ASN A 428 -10.97 -4.85 0.98
C ASN A 428 -10.25 -3.52 1.17
N THR A 429 -9.58 -3.29 2.30
CA THR A 429 -8.69 -2.13 2.46
C THR A 429 -7.62 -2.05 1.36
N MET A 430 -7.03 -3.19 1.00
CA MET A 430 -6.01 -3.23 -0.07
C MET A 430 -6.61 -2.98 -1.45
N ILE A 431 -7.84 -3.46 -1.72
CA ILE A 431 -8.53 -3.19 -2.99
C ILE A 431 -8.96 -1.72 -3.09
N THR A 432 -9.48 -1.11 -2.02
CA THR A 432 -9.77 0.33 -2.03
C THR A 432 -8.50 1.14 -2.26
N SER A 433 -7.41 0.82 -1.56
CA SER A 433 -6.12 1.48 -1.79
C SER A 433 -5.63 1.32 -3.23
N ALA A 434 -5.81 0.15 -3.84
CA ALA A 434 -5.49 -0.05 -5.25
C ALA A 434 -6.32 0.85 -6.18
N ARG A 435 -7.63 0.98 -5.92
CA ARG A 435 -8.57 1.82 -6.69
C ARG A 435 -8.19 3.30 -6.61
N GLU A 436 -7.91 3.80 -5.41
CA GLU A 436 -7.51 5.19 -5.17
C GLU A 436 -6.22 5.54 -5.91
N ASN A 437 -5.18 4.72 -5.72
CA ASN A 437 -3.89 4.95 -6.36
C ASN A 437 -3.98 4.80 -7.90
N TYR A 438 -4.85 3.91 -8.40
CA TYR A 438 -5.17 3.81 -9.83
C TYR A 438 -5.82 5.11 -10.35
N ALA A 439 -6.76 5.70 -9.61
CA ALA A 439 -7.45 6.93 -10.00
C ALA A 439 -6.48 8.11 -10.07
N LYS A 440 -5.64 8.29 -9.05
CA LYS A 440 -4.59 9.33 -9.04
C LYS A 440 -3.58 9.16 -10.16
N ALA A 441 -3.17 7.92 -10.43
CA ALA A 441 -2.29 7.62 -11.55
C ALA A 441 -2.94 7.99 -12.89
N ARG A 442 -4.23 7.63 -13.07
CA ARG A 442 -5.01 7.96 -14.27
C ARG A 442 -5.12 9.47 -14.48
N GLU A 443 -5.40 10.22 -13.42
CA GLU A 443 -5.48 11.69 -13.46
C GLU A 443 -4.13 12.31 -13.86
N SER A 444 -3.04 11.89 -13.21
CA SER A 444 -1.68 12.34 -13.52
C SER A 444 -1.32 12.09 -14.99
N PHE A 445 -1.65 10.91 -15.51
CA PHE A 445 -1.40 10.56 -16.92
C PHE A 445 -2.32 11.32 -17.89
N LYS A 446 -3.58 11.55 -17.52
CA LYS A 446 -4.51 12.36 -18.31
C LYS A 446 -4.01 13.80 -18.42
N ASN A 447 -3.63 14.41 -17.31
CA ASN A 447 -3.06 15.77 -17.26
C ASN A 447 -1.77 15.85 -18.09
N ALA A 448 -0.90 14.82 -18.00
CA ALA A 448 0.30 14.72 -18.83
C ALA A 448 -0.02 14.62 -20.34
N ILE A 449 -1.13 13.98 -20.71
CA ILE A 449 -1.60 13.88 -22.11
C ILE A 449 -2.20 15.20 -22.59
N GLU A 450 -2.99 15.89 -21.76
CA GLU A 450 -3.67 17.14 -22.14
C GLU A 450 -2.68 18.28 -22.40
N LEU A 451 -1.60 18.36 -21.62
CA LEU A 451 -0.49 19.30 -21.85
C LEU A 451 0.18 19.09 -23.22
N ARG A 452 0.03 17.92 -23.84
CA ARG A 452 0.66 17.57 -25.13
C ARG A 452 -0.13 17.99 -26.37
N THR A 453 -1.21 18.75 -26.23
CA THR A 453 -2.04 19.20 -27.37
C THR A 453 -1.30 20.15 -28.33
N SER A 454 -0.16 20.73 -27.93
CA SER A 454 0.71 21.51 -28.81
C SER A 454 1.69 20.62 -29.61
N LYS A 455 1.90 20.95 -30.90
CA LYS A 455 2.85 20.21 -31.78
C LYS A 455 4.29 20.28 -31.28
N ASN A 456 4.66 21.36 -30.58
CA ASN A 456 5.97 21.55 -29.97
C ASN A 456 5.78 22.05 -28.54
N LEU A 457 6.10 21.21 -27.56
CA LEU A 457 6.10 21.59 -26.15
C LEU A 457 7.32 22.47 -25.84
N THR A 458 7.12 23.50 -25.03
CA THR A 458 8.18 24.29 -24.41
C THR A 458 8.95 23.45 -23.38
N SER A 459 10.17 23.86 -23.04
CA SER A 459 10.97 23.18 -22.01
C SER A 459 10.23 23.07 -20.67
N VAL A 460 9.42 24.07 -20.31
CA VAL A 460 8.62 24.10 -19.09
C VAL A 460 7.50 23.06 -19.14
N GLU A 461 6.76 22.98 -20.25
CA GLU A 461 5.71 21.97 -20.41
C GLU A 461 6.30 20.55 -20.44
N ILE A 462 7.48 20.35 -21.04
CA ILE A 462 8.19 19.07 -20.99
C ILE A 462 8.51 18.67 -19.56
N GLU A 463 9.01 19.60 -18.74
CA GLU A 463 9.33 19.33 -17.33
C GLU A 463 8.07 18.99 -16.52
N GLN A 464 6.96 19.68 -16.78
CA GLN A 464 5.66 19.38 -16.17
C GLN A 464 5.15 17.98 -16.57
N VAL A 465 5.24 17.60 -17.84
CA VAL A 465 4.87 16.26 -18.30
C VAL A 465 5.73 15.19 -17.63
N ILE A 466 7.04 15.42 -17.50
CA ILE A 466 7.96 14.51 -16.79
C ILE A 466 7.56 14.37 -15.32
N LYS A 467 7.22 15.48 -14.66
CA LYS A 467 6.78 15.48 -13.26
C LYS A 467 5.50 14.66 -13.09
N LEU A 468 4.47 14.94 -13.90
CA LEU A 468 3.18 14.22 -13.86
C LEU A 468 3.36 12.73 -14.18
N ASN A 469 4.22 12.37 -15.13
CA ASN A 469 4.55 10.97 -15.42
C ASN A 469 5.19 10.27 -14.20
N LYS A 470 6.08 10.96 -13.47
CA LYS A 470 6.70 10.41 -12.25
C LYS A 470 5.69 10.24 -11.12
N GLU A 471 4.84 11.23 -10.89
CA GLU A 471 3.78 11.19 -9.88
C GLU A 471 2.81 10.04 -10.20
N GLY A 472 2.29 9.99 -11.43
CA GLY A 472 1.41 8.90 -11.85
C GLY A 472 2.07 7.53 -11.78
N LYS A 473 3.37 7.41 -12.08
CA LYS A 473 4.10 6.14 -11.95
C LYS A 473 4.24 5.70 -10.49
N ALA A 474 4.50 6.64 -9.57
CA ALA A 474 4.57 6.31 -8.15
C ALA A 474 3.22 5.78 -7.64
N GLU A 475 2.12 6.44 -8.01
CA GLU A 475 0.77 6.00 -7.67
C GLU A 475 0.42 4.64 -8.31
N GLN A 476 0.79 4.45 -9.58
CA GLN A 476 0.64 3.17 -10.25
C GLN A 476 1.40 2.02 -9.54
N ASP A 477 2.61 2.28 -9.05
CA ASP A 477 3.38 1.29 -8.30
C ASP A 477 2.74 0.97 -6.95
N SER A 478 2.20 1.98 -6.26
CA SER A 478 1.40 1.80 -5.04
C SER A 478 0.16 0.95 -5.28
N ALA A 479 -0.58 1.23 -6.36
CA ALA A 479 -1.75 0.45 -6.75
C ALA A 479 -1.39 -1.02 -7.02
N LYS A 480 -0.30 -1.26 -7.75
CA LYS A 480 0.21 -2.61 -8.04
C LYS A 480 0.64 -3.34 -6.77
N ALA A 481 1.28 -2.64 -5.83
CA ALA A 481 1.68 -3.22 -4.55
C ALA A 481 0.45 -3.61 -3.72
N ALA A 482 -0.57 -2.76 -3.66
CA ALA A 482 -1.82 -3.03 -2.97
C ALA A 482 -2.54 -4.25 -3.54
N VAL A 483 -2.69 -4.35 -4.86
CA VAL A 483 -3.26 -5.55 -5.53
C VAL A 483 -2.46 -6.82 -5.20
N LYS A 484 -1.13 -6.74 -5.20
CA LYS A 484 -0.28 -7.88 -4.86
C LYS A 484 -0.47 -8.32 -3.41
N ASN A 485 -0.58 -7.37 -2.48
CA ASN A 485 -0.83 -7.66 -1.08
C ASN A 485 -2.22 -8.25 -0.88
N ALA A 486 -3.25 -7.71 -1.55
CA ALA A 486 -4.60 -8.26 -1.55
C ALA A 486 -4.59 -9.73 -1.99
N HIS A 487 -3.83 -10.08 -3.03
CA HIS A 487 -3.69 -11.46 -3.49
C HIS A 487 -3.03 -12.39 -2.45
N GLU A 488 -2.10 -11.91 -1.63
CA GLU A 488 -1.57 -12.72 -0.53
C GLU A 488 -2.64 -12.94 0.56
N VAL A 489 -3.45 -11.92 0.88
CA VAL A 489 -4.58 -12.04 1.82
C VAL A 489 -5.65 -13.01 1.30
N VAL A 490 -5.93 -13.02 -0.02
CA VAL A 490 -6.82 -14.02 -0.64
C VAL A 490 -6.39 -15.45 -0.29
N LYS A 491 -5.10 -15.76 -0.30
CA LYS A 491 -4.61 -17.10 0.05
C LYS A 491 -4.87 -17.43 1.52
N GLU A 492 -4.72 -16.45 2.40
CA GLU A 492 -5.04 -16.57 3.83
C GLU A 492 -6.54 -16.82 4.02
N ILE A 493 -7.40 -16.05 3.34
CA ILE A 493 -8.88 -16.22 3.37
C ILE A 493 -9.27 -17.62 2.89
N VAL A 494 -8.79 -18.04 1.72
CA VAL A 494 -9.10 -19.37 1.15
C VAL A 494 -8.69 -20.49 2.11
N LYS A 495 -7.55 -20.34 2.79
CA LYS A 495 -7.08 -21.30 3.78
C LYS A 495 -8.02 -21.34 5.00
N ALA A 496 -8.34 -20.18 5.57
CA ALA A 496 -9.21 -20.07 6.74
C ALA A 496 -10.64 -20.59 6.45
N ILE A 497 -11.18 -20.34 5.26
CA ILE A 497 -12.47 -20.89 4.81
C ILE A 497 -12.42 -22.43 4.82
N LYS A 498 -11.37 -23.03 4.24
CA LYS A 498 -11.21 -24.49 4.19
C LYS A 498 -11.07 -25.11 5.58
N GLU A 499 -10.32 -24.46 6.47
CA GLU A 499 -10.14 -24.90 7.86
C GLU A 499 -11.46 -24.87 8.65
N ASN A 500 -12.38 -23.98 8.28
CA ASN A 500 -13.73 -23.89 8.85
C ASN A 500 -14.77 -24.79 8.14
N GLY A 501 -14.35 -25.58 7.14
CA GLY A 501 -15.20 -26.51 6.41
C GLY A 501 -16.03 -25.87 5.29
N GLY A 502 -15.75 -24.62 4.92
CA GLY A 502 -16.42 -23.93 3.82
C GLY A 502 -15.86 -24.31 2.45
N ASP A 503 -16.67 -24.12 1.42
CA ASP A 503 -16.33 -24.35 0.01
C ASP A 503 -16.57 -23.09 -0.81
N LEU A 504 -15.59 -22.66 -1.60
CA LEU A 504 -15.70 -21.49 -2.48
C LEU A 504 -16.46 -21.81 -3.77
N ASP A 505 -16.51 -23.08 -4.15
CA ASP A 505 -17.18 -23.51 -5.39
C ASP A 505 -18.71 -23.59 -5.20
N SER A 506 -19.20 -23.64 -3.95
CA SER A 506 -20.64 -23.57 -3.65
C SER A 506 -21.27 -22.26 -4.15
N CYS A 507 -20.49 -21.18 -4.18
CA CYS A 507 -20.88 -19.84 -4.59
C CYS A 507 -20.47 -19.47 -6.04
N SER A 508 -19.78 -20.36 -6.78
CA SER A 508 -19.24 -20.08 -8.12
C SER A 508 -20.31 -19.95 -9.22
N LYS A 509 -21.39 -20.74 -9.15
CA LYS A 509 -22.35 -20.88 -10.27
C LYS A 509 -23.20 -19.63 -10.56
N ALA A 510 -23.35 -18.72 -9.61
CA ALA A 510 -24.05 -17.45 -9.81
C ALA A 510 -23.10 -16.36 -10.34
N VAL A 511 -21.91 -16.25 -9.75
CA VAL A 511 -20.92 -15.19 -10.05
C VAL A 511 -20.23 -15.41 -11.41
N ASP A 512 -20.01 -16.67 -11.82
CA ASP A 512 -19.29 -16.95 -13.07
C ASP A 512 -20.14 -16.68 -14.33
N LYS A 513 -21.48 -16.56 -14.20
CA LYS A 513 -22.39 -16.21 -15.31
C LYS A 513 -22.43 -14.70 -15.61
N GLU A 514 -22.05 -13.87 -14.64
CA GLU A 514 -21.86 -12.41 -14.77
C GLU A 514 -20.46 -12.04 -15.28
N LEU A 515 -19.50 -12.98 -15.29
CA LEU A 515 -18.17 -12.77 -15.89
C LEU A 515 -18.23 -12.54 -17.41
N GLU A 516 -19.28 -13.00 -18.09
CA GLU A 516 -19.43 -12.81 -19.55
C GLU A 516 -20.16 -11.51 -19.91
N ASN A 517 -20.89 -10.88 -18.98
CA ASN A 517 -21.87 -9.84 -19.31
C ASN A 517 -21.64 -8.47 -18.64
N GLU A 518 -20.92 -8.37 -17.52
CA GLU A 518 -20.74 -7.08 -16.83
C GLU A 518 -19.28 -6.83 -16.48
N ASP A 519 -18.61 -6.15 -17.41
CA ASP A 519 -17.27 -5.58 -17.29
C ASP A 519 -17.38 -4.06 -17.42
N VAL A 520 -18.14 -3.43 -16.52
CA VAL A 520 -18.38 -1.99 -16.54
C VAL A 520 -17.85 -1.37 -15.26
N GLN A 521 -16.90 -0.43 -15.41
CA GLN A 521 -16.40 0.35 -14.29
C GLN A 521 -17.46 1.35 -13.86
N GLU A 522 -17.71 1.48 -12.55
CA GLU A 522 -18.55 2.55 -12.01
C GLU A 522 -17.70 3.55 -11.23
N VAL A 523 -17.73 4.82 -11.65
CA VAL A 523 -17.01 5.92 -10.99
C VAL A 523 -18.04 6.81 -10.32
N VAL A 524 -17.85 7.11 -9.04
CA VAL A 524 -18.67 8.12 -8.37
C VAL A 524 -18.24 9.50 -8.85
N THR A 525 -19.17 10.22 -9.48
CA THR A 525 -18.95 11.59 -9.99
C THR A 525 -19.91 12.57 -9.33
N GLU A 526 -19.43 13.80 -9.13
CA GLU A 526 -20.27 14.99 -8.87
C GLU A 526 -20.10 15.94 -10.06
N ASN A 527 -21.19 16.27 -10.77
CA ASN A 527 -21.14 17.16 -11.95
C ASN A 527 -20.10 16.77 -13.03
N ASN A 528 -19.84 15.47 -13.22
CA ASN A 528 -18.80 14.91 -14.12
C ASN A 528 -17.34 15.15 -13.67
N VAL A 529 -17.11 15.53 -12.41
CA VAL A 529 -15.78 15.64 -11.78
C VAL A 529 -15.57 14.47 -10.82
N ALA A 530 -14.37 13.89 -10.80
CA ALA A 530 -14.03 12.82 -9.89
C ALA A 530 -13.90 13.36 -8.46
N LEU A 531 -14.56 12.71 -7.50
CA LEU A 531 -14.78 13.24 -6.16
C LEU A 531 -13.51 13.53 -5.34
N ASP A 532 -12.41 12.86 -5.67
CA ASP A 532 -11.13 13.02 -4.99
C ASP A 532 -10.50 14.43 -5.20
N GLU A 533 -10.90 15.16 -6.23
CA GLU A 533 -10.43 16.53 -6.53
C GLU A 533 -11.01 17.58 -5.57
N GLU A 534 -12.26 17.43 -5.12
CA GLU A 534 -12.99 18.48 -4.38
C GLU A 534 -12.75 18.42 -2.87
N ILE A 535 -12.71 17.21 -2.28
CA ILE A 535 -12.41 17.01 -0.84
C ILE A 535 -10.99 17.51 -0.48
N THR A 536 -10.09 17.56 -1.47
CA THR A 536 -8.70 18.00 -1.28
C THR A 536 -8.55 19.52 -1.32
N ALA A 537 -9.49 20.24 -1.93
CA ALA A 537 -9.50 21.70 -1.96
C ALA A 537 -10.02 22.31 -0.64
N GLU A 538 -11.00 21.69 0.01
CA GLU A 538 -11.61 22.19 1.25
C GLU A 538 -10.69 22.02 2.48
N ASN A 539 -9.90 20.94 2.57
CA ASN A 539 -8.94 20.75 3.67
C ASN A 539 -7.73 21.72 3.62
N LYS A 540 -7.62 22.56 2.59
CA LYS A 540 -6.63 23.66 2.52
C LYS A 540 -7.25 25.04 2.81
N GLY A 541 -8.55 25.08 3.10
CA GLY A 541 -9.35 26.29 3.23
C GLY A 541 -9.92 26.58 4.62
N ASP A 542 -9.37 25.98 5.67
CA ASP A 542 -9.65 26.34 7.08
C ASP A 542 -8.36 26.75 7.82
#